data_AF-A0A8J8T0W8-F1
#
_entry.id   AF-A0A8J8T0W8-F1
#
_cell.length_a   1.000
_cell.length_b   1.000
_cell.length_c   1.000
_cell.angle_alpha   90.00
_cell.angle_beta   90.00
_cell.angle_gamma   90.00
#
_symmetry.space_group_name_H-M   'P 1'
#
loop_
_entity.id
_entity.type
_entity.pdbx_description
1 polymer ?
#
loop_
_entity_poly.entity_id
_entity_poly.type
_entity_poly.pdbx_seq_one_letter_code
_entity_poly.pdbx_strand_id
1 'polypeptide(L)'
;MRHNLSSPANSSDEDTSAVERPQTEEVGRSYALRLLIHYLGDVHQPLHCSSRVDKSFPEGDKGGNMFPLPNHYESDDLHAVWDSVLYNYHGRYVLPFTDASYLQLAQDADDLLAKHRNITSLLESQSLSIDVEAWAGESHRVAPQAYNGAVQNEKLSEGYLEGNLSQLEQLIIKGGFRLAHLLEHIFNETTGCPQAYAGYGESFLA
;
A
#
# COMPACT_ATOMS: atom_id res chain seq x y z
N MET A 1 -12.82 12.58 -19.72
CA MET A 1 -13.34 13.89 -20.17
C MET A 1 -12.18 14.80 -20.48
N ARG A 2 -12.09 15.36 -21.69
CA ARG A 2 -11.08 16.36 -22.10
C ARG A 2 -11.64 17.75 -21.78
N HIS A 3 -10.82 18.64 -21.22
CA HIS A 3 -11.12 20.08 -21.24
C HIS A 3 -9.96 20.87 -21.87
N ASN A 4 -10.32 21.63 -22.90
CA ASN A 4 -9.49 22.59 -23.62
C ASN A 4 -9.27 23.83 -22.75
N LEU A 5 -8.04 24.34 -22.77
CA LEU A 5 -7.62 25.59 -22.13
C LEU A 5 -7.91 26.78 -23.06
N SER A 6 -8.66 27.75 -22.56
CA SER A 6 -8.60 29.13 -23.04
C SER A 6 -8.89 30.07 -21.87
N SER A 7 -7.85 30.67 -21.29
CA SER A 7 -7.96 31.89 -20.47
C SER A 7 -8.03 33.11 -21.40
N PRO A 8 -8.64 34.23 -20.96
CA PRO A 8 -7.82 35.17 -20.19
C PRO A 8 -8.51 35.83 -18.99
N ALA A 9 -7.70 35.95 -17.94
CA ALA A 9 -7.50 37.08 -17.05
C ALA A 9 -8.63 37.58 -16.11
N ASN A 10 -8.35 37.31 -14.83
CA ASN A 10 -8.37 38.26 -13.70
C ASN A 10 -9.64 38.34 -12.84
N SER A 11 -9.75 37.40 -11.90
CA SER A 11 -10.23 37.70 -10.54
C SER A 11 -9.49 36.80 -9.56
N SER A 12 -8.94 37.42 -8.53
CA SER A 12 -8.01 36.91 -7.54
C SER A 12 -8.63 35.94 -6.53
N ASP A 13 -9.14 34.79 -6.98
CA ASP A 13 -9.61 33.71 -6.11
C ASP A 13 -9.40 32.37 -6.85
N GLU A 14 -8.15 31.92 -6.98
CA GLU A 14 -7.87 30.56 -7.45
C GLU A 14 -7.81 29.63 -6.24
N ASP A 15 -8.91 28.89 -6.13
CA ASP A 15 -9.18 27.71 -5.32
C ASP A 15 -8.00 26.73 -5.28
N THR A 16 -7.06 26.99 -4.38
CA THR A 16 -6.29 25.92 -3.75
C THR A 16 -7.26 25.22 -2.83
N SER A 17 -7.88 24.14 -3.28
CA SER A 17 -8.55 23.18 -2.39
C SER A 17 -7.46 22.60 -1.48
N ALA A 18 -7.21 23.35 -0.41
CA ALA A 18 -6.13 23.15 0.52
C ALA A 18 -6.37 21.79 1.16
N VAL A 19 -5.40 20.90 1.00
CA VAL A 19 -5.17 19.85 1.99
C VAL A 19 -5.03 20.59 3.32
N GLU A 20 -6.07 20.60 4.13
CA GLU A 20 -6.04 21.25 5.43
C GLU A 20 -4.85 20.68 6.19
N ARG A 21 -3.92 21.56 6.60
CA ARG A 21 -2.78 21.14 7.41
C ARG A 21 -3.33 20.46 8.67
N PRO A 22 -2.70 19.38 9.17
CA PRO A 22 -3.10 18.78 10.41
C PRO A 22 -3.18 19.86 11.49
N GLN A 23 -4.39 20.10 12.01
CA GLN A 23 -4.68 21.24 12.88
C GLN A 23 -4.06 21.06 14.28
N THR A 24 -3.64 19.85 14.62
CA THR A 24 -2.89 19.51 15.83
C THR A 24 -1.81 18.49 15.52
N GLU A 25 -0.81 18.39 16.41
CA GLU A 25 0.22 17.35 16.33
C GLU A 25 -0.40 15.94 16.37
N GLU A 26 -1.43 15.73 17.18
CA GLU A 26 -2.15 14.45 17.28
C GLU A 26 -2.79 14.06 15.94
N VAL A 27 -3.46 15.00 15.27
CA VAL A 27 -4.04 14.78 13.94
C VAL A 27 -2.92 14.48 12.94
N GLY A 28 -1.79 15.21 13.01
CA GLY A 28 -0.62 14.96 12.16
C GLY A 28 -0.04 13.56 12.34
N ARG A 29 0.11 13.10 13.59
CA ARG A 29 0.59 11.75 13.92
C ARG A 29 -0.37 10.67 13.43
N SER A 30 -1.68 10.88 13.55
CA SER A 30 -2.71 9.96 13.04
C SER A 30 -2.64 9.82 11.51
N TYR A 31 -2.53 10.95 10.78
CA TYR A 31 -2.33 10.91 9.33
C TYR A 31 -1.03 10.22 8.93
N ALA A 32 0.08 10.54 9.59
CA ALA A 32 1.38 9.92 9.31
C ALA A 32 1.35 8.40 9.50
N LEU A 33 0.75 7.91 10.60
CA LEU A 33 0.62 6.48 10.84
C LEU A 33 -0.22 5.78 9.77
N ARG A 34 -1.36 6.37 9.37
CA ARG A 34 -2.21 5.81 8.31
C ARG A 34 -1.48 5.73 6.97
N LEU A 35 -0.74 6.77 6.60
CA LEU A 35 0.06 6.78 5.37
C LEU A 35 1.20 5.76 5.44
N LEU A 36 1.86 5.62 6.59
CA LEU A 36 2.90 4.62 6.78
C LEU A 36 2.37 3.21 6.57
N ILE A 37 1.24 2.87 7.20
CA ILE A 37 0.58 1.57 7.03
C ILE A 37 0.22 1.34 5.56
N HIS A 38 -0.33 2.35 4.89
CA HIS A 38 -0.74 2.28 3.49
C HIS A 38 0.44 2.04 2.54
N TYR A 39 1.47 2.89 2.58
CA TYR A 39 2.62 2.78 1.68
C TYR A 39 3.43 1.50 1.90
N LEU A 40 3.45 0.98 3.14
CA LEU A 40 4.10 -0.29 3.42
C LEU A 40 3.29 -1.47 2.87
N GLY A 41 1.96 -1.35 2.76
CA GLY A 41 1.15 -2.24 1.96
C GLY A 41 1.50 -2.14 0.46
N ASP A 42 1.49 -0.92 -0.09
CA ASP A 42 1.71 -0.68 -1.52
C ASP A 42 3.07 -1.16 -2.02
N VAL A 43 4.15 -0.99 -1.24
CA VAL A 43 5.49 -1.48 -1.64
C VAL A 43 5.55 -3.01 -1.74
N HIS A 44 4.58 -3.73 -1.15
CA HIS A 44 4.43 -5.18 -1.27
C HIS A 44 3.50 -5.61 -2.42
N GLN A 45 2.87 -4.66 -3.13
CA GLN A 45 2.09 -4.92 -4.34
C GLN A 45 3.02 -4.84 -5.56
N PRO A 46 3.25 -5.94 -6.31
CA PRO A 46 4.19 -6.00 -7.44
C PRO A 46 4.04 -4.90 -8.50
N LEU A 47 2.81 -4.57 -8.88
CA LEU A 47 2.50 -3.56 -9.89
C LEU A 47 2.66 -2.12 -9.38
N HIS A 48 2.73 -1.87 -8.07
CA HIS A 48 3.14 -0.56 -7.53
C HIS A 48 4.66 -0.33 -7.65
N CYS A 49 5.43 -1.41 -7.86
CA CYS A 49 6.88 -1.38 -8.02
C CYS A 49 7.34 -1.57 -9.47
N SER A 50 6.45 -1.42 -10.46
CA SER A 50 6.79 -1.66 -11.87
C SER A 50 5.93 -0.86 -12.84
N SER A 51 6.39 -0.79 -14.08
CA SER A 51 5.60 -0.30 -15.22
C SER A 51 6.06 -1.07 -16.45
N ARG A 52 5.13 -1.71 -17.17
CA ARG A 52 5.49 -2.47 -18.37
C ARG A 52 5.71 -1.53 -19.53
N VAL A 53 6.93 -1.58 -20.10
CA VAL A 53 7.30 -0.81 -21.29
C VAL A 53 7.37 -1.74 -22.50
N ASP A 54 6.62 -1.42 -23.55
CA ASP A 54 6.66 -2.10 -24.84
C ASP A 54 6.36 -1.12 -25.99
N LYS A 55 6.18 -1.63 -27.22
CA LYS A 55 5.90 -0.80 -28.39
C LYS A 55 4.56 -0.05 -28.29
N SER A 56 3.59 -0.61 -27.59
CA SER A 56 2.27 -0.01 -27.37
C SER A 56 2.29 0.97 -26.19
N PHE A 57 3.18 0.73 -25.21
CA PHE A 57 3.35 1.55 -24.01
C PHE A 57 4.80 2.00 -23.83
N PRO A 58 5.31 2.94 -24.65
CA PRO A 58 6.72 3.37 -24.59
C PRO A 58 7.07 4.11 -23.29
N GLU A 59 6.09 4.79 -22.68
CA GLU A 59 6.22 5.47 -21.38
C GLU A 59 5.80 4.59 -20.20
N GLY A 60 5.50 3.32 -20.46
CA GLY A 60 4.96 2.39 -19.48
C GLY A 60 3.43 2.37 -19.44
N ASP A 61 2.88 1.30 -18.87
CA ASP A 61 1.44 1.04 -18.78
C ASP A 61 0.83 1.46 -17.43
N LYS A 62 1.58 2.23 -16.64
CA LYS A 62 1.24 2.67 -15.28
C LYS A 62 0.97 1.49 -14.35
N GLY A 63 1.86 0.50 -14.37
CA GLY A 63 1.78 -0.68 -13.51
C GLY A 63 0.50 -1.49 -13.78
N GLY A 64 0.14 -1.71 -15.04
CA GLY A 64 -1.03 -2.50 -15.40
C GLY A 64 -2.37 -1.74 -15.45
N ASN A 65 -2.43 -0.47 -15.02
CA ASN A 65 -3.65 0.35 -15.14
C ASN A 65 -4.10 0.52 -16.60
N MET A 66 -3.16 0.49 -17.56
CA MET A 66 -3.48 0.55 -18.99
C MET A 66 -3.64 -0.84 -19.63
N PHE A 67 -3.79 -1.89 -18.82
CA PHE A 67 -4.09 -3.25 -19.25
C PHE A 67 -5.56 -3.56 -18.95
N PRO A 68 -6.49 -3.30 -19.89
CA PRO A 68 -7.91 -3.50 -19.65
C PRO A 68 -8.25 -5.00 -19.56
N LEU A 69 -9.20 -5.33 -18.70
CA LEU A 69 -9.80 -6.64 -18.51
C LEU A 69 -11.33 -6.49 -18.44
N PRO A 70 -12.11 -7.56 -18.69
CA PRO A 70 -13.54 -7.53 -18.41
C PRO A 70 -13.80 -7.26 -16.93
N ASN A 71 -14.72 -6.33 -16.63
CA ASN A 71 -15.03 -5.97 -15.24
C ASN A 71 -15.49 -7.21 -14.45
N HIS A 72 -14.84 -7.43 -13.30
CA HIS A 72 -15.22 -8.45 -12.33
C HIS A 72 -14.92 -7.94 -10.93
N TYR A 73 -15.90 -8.00 -10.02
CA TYR A 73 -15.80 -7.45 -8.67
C TYR A 73 -15.22 -6.02 -8.64
N GLU A 74 -15.73 -5.14 -9.49
CA GLU A 74 -15.29 -3.74 -9.61
C GLU A 74 -13.85 -3.54 -10.09
N SER A 75 -13.18 -4.59 -10.57
CA SER A 75 -11.85 -4.50 -11.20
C SER A 75 -11.97 -4.74 -12.70
N ASP A 76 -11.59 -3.75 -13.51
CA ASP A 76 -11.64 -3.76 -14.98
C ASP A 76 -10.28 -3.54 -15.65
N ASP A 77 -9.20 -3.56 -14.87
CA ASP A 77 -7.83 -3.55 -15.36
C ASP A 77 -6.94 -4.46 -14.50
N LEU A 78 -5.75 -4.80 -15.02
CA LEU A 78 -4.83 -5.71 -14.36
C LEU A 78 -4.35 -5.20 -13.00
N HIS A 79 -4.18 -3.89 -12.84
CA HIS A 79 -3.74 -3.30 -11.56
C HIS A 79 -4.80 -3.53 -10.48
N ALA A 80 -6.05 -3.20 -10.75
CA ALA A 80 -7.16 -3.39 -9.82
C ALA A 80 -7.35 -4.87 -9.42
N VAL A 81 -7.13 -5.80 -10.36
CA VAL A 81 -7.16 -7.23 -10.06
C VAL A 81 -6.04 -7.64 -9.10
N TRP A 82 -4.83 -7.09 -9.25
CA TRP A 82 -3.72 -7.39 -8.35
C TRP A 82 -3.86 -6.69 -6.99
N ASP A 83 -4.41 -5.48 -6.94
CA ASP A 83 -4.76 -4.78 -5.69
C ASP A 83 -5.77 -5.58 -4.86
N SER A 84 -6.74 -6.23 -5.51
CA SER A 84 -7.72 -7.11 -4.84
C SER A 84 -7.21 -8.54 -4.60
N VAL A 85 -5.91 -8.78 -4.84
CA VAL A 85 -5.25 -10.10 -4.67
C VAL A 85 -6.01 -11.15 -5.48
N LEU A 86 -6.13 -10.89 -6.78
CA LEU A 86 -6.79 -11.76 -7.74
C LEU A 86 -8.24 -12.04 -7.34
N TYR A 87 -8.95 -10.97 -6.97
CA TYR A 87 -10.32 -11.00 -6.49
C TYR A 87 -10.57 -11.66 -5.13
N ASN A 88 -9.56 -12.16 -4.41
CA ASN A 88 -9.81 -12.85 -3.13
C ASN A 88 -10.17 -11.87 -2.00
N TYR A 89 -9.72 -10.61 -2.11
CA TYR A 89 -9.91 -9.56 -1.11
C TYR A 89 -10.63 -8.36 -1.73
N HIS A 90 -11.69 -8.62 -2.48
CA HIS A 90 -12.50 -7.62 -3.18
C HIS A 90 -13.57 -6.93 -2.30
N GLY A 91 -13.75 -7.40 -1.07
CA GLY A 91 -14.72 -6.85 -0.12
C GLY A 91 -14.28 -5.49 0.41
N ARG A 92 -15.25 -4.62 0.70
CA ARG A 92 -15.01 -3.34 1.38
C ARG A 92 -15.54 -3.41 2.80
N TYR A 93 -14.70 -3.07 3.78
CA TYR A 93 -15.18 -2.90 5.14
C TYR A 93 -16.03 -1.64 5.25
N VAL A 94 -17.11 -1.72 6.03
CA VAL A 94 -17.93 -0.55 6.36
C VAL A 94 -17.25 0.23 7.48
N LEU A 95 -17.11 1.54 7.28
CA LEU A 95 -16.57 2.46 8.27
C LEU A 95 -17.71 3.20 9.02
N PRO A 96 -17.55 3.52 10.31
CA PRO A 96 -16.41 3.15 11.16
C PRO A 96 -16.40 1.64 11.48
N PHE A 97 -15.21 1.09 11.73
CA PHE A 97 -15.10 -0.32 12.13
C PHE A 97 -15.86 -0.57 13.42
N THR A 98 -16.51 -1.74 13.45
CA THR A 98 -17.14 -2.29 14.65
C THR A 98 -16.24 -3.35 15.29
N ASP A 99 -16.53 -3.75 16.52
CA ASP A 99 -15.82 -4.87 17.16
C ASP A 99 -15.86 -6.14 16.29
N ALA A 100 -16.97 -6.38 15.59
CA ALA A 100 -17.09 -7.49 14.65
C ALA A 100 -16.17 -7.33 13.43
N SER A 101 -15.99 -6.09 12.93
CA SER A 101 -15.07 -5.80 11.83
C SER A 101 -13.62 -6.08 12.25
N TYR A 102 -13.22 -5.67 13.45
CA TYR A 102 -11.90 -5.96 13.99
C TYR A 102 -11.66 -7.45 14.21
N LEU A 103 -12.67 -8.17 14.73
CA LEU A 103 -12.58 -9.62 14.93
C LEU A 103 -12.43 -10.35 13.59
N GLN A 104 -13.19 -9.96 12.57
CA GLN A 104 -13.07 -10.55 11.24
C GLN A 104 -11.68 -10.29 10.64
N LEU A 105 -11.17 -9.06 10.71
CA LEU A 105 -9.81 -8.73 10.26
C LEU A 105 -8.73 -9.59 10.95
N ALA A 106 -8.86 -9.80 12.27
CA ALA A 106 -7.94 -10.65 13.02
C ALA A 106 -8.03 -12.11 12.57
N GLN A 107 -9.24 -12.63 12.36
CA GLN A 107 -9.46 -13.98 11.84
C GLN A 107 -8.90 -14.17 10.43
N ASP A 108 -9.14 -13.20 9.53
CA ASP A 108 -8.61 -13.23 8.15
C ASP A 108 -7.07 -13.26 8.15
N ALA A 109 -6.45 -12.50 9.06
CA ALA A 109 -5.00 -12.50 9.25
C ALA A 109 -4.50 -13.84 9.82
N ASP A 110 -5.13 -14.36 10.87
CA ASP A 110 -4.78 -15.65 11.48
C ASP A 110 -4.88 -16.81 10.47
N ASP A 111 -5.96 -16.84 9.69
CA ASP A 111 -6.18 -17.84 8.64
C ASP A 111 -5.12 -17.75 7.55
N LEU A 112 -4.76 -16.54 7.11
CA LEU A 112 -3.70 -16.30 6.12
C LEU A 112 -2.33 -16.78 6.64
N LEU A 113 -2.00 -16.45 7.89
CA LEU A 113 -0.76 -16.86 8.55
C LEU A 113 -0.68 -18.38 8.73
N ALA A 114 -1.81 -19.02 9.05
CA ALA A 114 -1.91 -20.48 9.18
C ALA A 114 -1.79 -21.19 7.82
N LYS A 115 -2.44 -20.67 6.78
CA LYS A 115 -2.37 -21.17 5.40
C LYS A 115 -0.93 -21.23 4.88
N HIS A 116 -0.12 -20.24 5.26
CA HIS A 116 1.27 -20.06 4.80
C HIS A 116 2.31 -20.31 5.91
N ARG A 117 2.08 -21.33 6.74
CA ARG A 117 2.86 -21.58 7.96
C ARG A 117 4.38 -21.61 7.75
N ASN A 118 4.86 -22.10 6.61
CA ASN A 118 6.30 -22.17 6.32
C ASN A 118 6.96 -20.78 6.29
N ILE A 119 6.41 -19.83 5.53
CA ILE A 119 6.97 -18.47 5.47
C ILE A 119 6.71 -17.73 6.78
N THR A 120 5.54 -17.95 7.40
CA THR A 120 5.21 -17.35 8.70
C THR A 120 6.23 -17.75 9.76
N SER A 121 6.56 -19.05 9.87
CA SER A 121 7.56 -19.53 10.84
C SER A 121 8.96 -18.99 10.56
N LEU A 122 9.30 -18.83 9.27
CA LEU A 122 10.58 -18.25 8.87
C LEU A 122 10.66 -16.79 9.34
N LEU A 123 9.62 -15.99 9.08
CA LEU A 123 9.59 -14.58 9.45
C LEU A 123 9.54 -14.36 10.97
N GLU A 124 8.83 -15.20 11.71
CA GLU A 124 8.80 -15.19 13.19
C GLU A 124 10.19 -15.41 13.82
N SER A 125 11.06 -16.18 13.16
CA SER A 125 12.40 -16.53 13.67
C SER A 125 13.53 -15.70 13.05
N GLN A 126 13.23 -14.91 12.03
CA GLN A 126 14.20 -14.10 11.30
C GLN A 126 14.40 -12.74 11.97
N SER A 127 15.65 -12.29 12.06
CA SER A 127 15.94 -10.88 12.30
C SER A 127 15.63 -10.09 11.02
N LEU A 128 14.60 -9.26 11.07
CA LEU A 128 14.22 -8.38 9.97
C LEU A 128 15.09 -7.12 9.97
N SER A 129 15.27 -6.54 8.80
CA SER A 129 15.92 -5.24 8.59
C SER A 129 14.95 -4.29 7.90
N ILE A 130 15.08 -2.99 8.20
CA ILE A 130 14.35 -1.93 7.52
C ILE A 130 15.13 -1.53 6.26
N ASP A 131 14.75 -2.11 5.12
CA ASP A 131 15.35 -1.84 3.81
C ASP A 131 14.24 -1.75 2.76
N VAL A 132 13.71 -0.55 2.58
CA VAL A 132 12.56 -0.29 1.68
C VAL A 132 12.91 -0.56 0.22
N GLU A 133 14.16 -0.31 -0.19
CA GLU A 133 14.62 -0.60 -1.56
C GLU A 133 14.65 -2.11 -1.83
N ALA A 134 15.12 -2.90 -0.86
CA ALA A 134 15.07 -4.36 -0.96
C ALA A 134 13.62 -4.87 -1.03
N TRP A 135 12.71 -4.30 -0.25
CA TRP A 135 11.29 -4.66 -0.27
C TRP A 135 10.65 -4.36 -1.63
N ALA A 136 10.85 -3.15 -2.17
CA ALA A 136 10.40 -2.78 -3.50
C ALA A 136 11.00 -3.68 -4.59
N GLY A 137 12.29 -4.01 -4.47
CA GLY A 137 12.98 -4.93 -5.37
C GLY A 137 12.42 -6.35 -5.34
N GLU A 138 11.92 -6.83 -4.20
CA GLU A 138 11.20 -8.11 -4.12
C GLU A 138 9.89 -8.08 -4.89
N SER A 139 9.06 -7.06 -4.67
CA SER A 139 7.79 -6.88 -5.38
C SER A 139 7.99 -6.72 -6.89
N HIS A 140 9.00 -5.92 -7.28
CA HIS A 140 9.38 -5.75 -8.69
C HIS A 140 9.74 -7.07 -9.37
N ARG A 141 10.46 -7.98 -8.68
CA ARG A 141 10.80 -9.30 -9.24
C ARG A 141 9.58 -10.19 -9.50
N VAL A 142 8.47 -9.95 -8.81
CA VAL A 142 7.21 -10.66 -9.01
C VAL A 142 6.40 -10.04 -10.15
N ALA A 143 6.51 -8.74 -10.38
CA ALA A 143 5.68 -8.01 -11.33
C ALA A 143 5.58 -8.61 -12.75
N PRO A 144 6.64 -9.20 -13.35
CA PRO A 144 6.52 -9.86 -14.66
C PRO A 144 5.47 -10.99 -14.70
N GLN A 145 5.19 -11.64 -13.56
CA GLN A 145 4.18 -12.69 -13.47
C GLN A 145 2.77 -12.15 -13.71
N ALA A 146 2.51 -10.88 -13.36
CA ALA A 146 1.22 -10.23 -13.63
C ALA A 146 0.85 -10.22 -15.10
N TYR A 147 1.84 -10.11 -15.99
CA TYR A 147 1.59 -10.07 -17.42
C TYR A 147 1.64 -11.45 -18.08
N ASN A 148 2.20 -12.46 -17.41
CA ASN A 148 2.40 -13.78 -17.99
C ASN A 148 1.06 -14.53 -18.10
N GLY A 149 0.60 -14.78 -19.33
CA GLY A 149 -0.66 -15.48 -19.59
C GLY A 149 -1.91 -14.60 -19.47
N ALA A 150 -1.77 -13.32 -19.13
CA ALA A 150 -2.86 -12.34 -19.22
C ALA A 150 -2.95 -11.78 -20.65
N VAL A 151 -4.18 -11.63 -21.17
CA VAL A 151 -4.45 -11.03 -22.49
C VAL A 151 -5.44 -9.89 -22.31
N GLN A 152 -5.15 -8.74 -22.92
CA GLN A 152 -6.00 -7.56 -22.80
C GLN A 152 -7.42 -7.84 -23.31
N ASN A 153 -8.42 -7.38 -22.56
CA ASN A 153 -9.85 -7.57 -22.80
C ASN A 153 -10.35 -9.03 -22.70
N GLU A 154 -9.51 -9.96 -22.26
CA GLU A 154 -9.90 -11.34 -22.00
C GLU A 154 -10.03 -11.62 -20.51
N LYS A 155 -10.88 -12.59 -20.15
CA LYS A 155 -10.99 -13.03 -18.77
C LYS A 155 -9.73 -13.80 -18.38
N LEU A 156 -9.18 -13.51 -17.20
CA LEU A 156 -8.08 -14.28 -16.63
C LEU A 156 -8.51 -15.72 -16.38
N SER A 157 -7.64 -16.67 -16.75
CA SER A 157 -7.91 -18.09 -16.56
C SER A 157 -7.80 -18.49 -15.09
N GLU A 158 -8.48 -19.57 -14.70
CA GLU A 158 -8.37 -20.14 -13.35
C GLU A 158 -6.91 -20.47 -13.00
N GLY A 159 -6.17 -21.09 -13.93
CA GLY A 159 -4.75 -21.38 -13.73
C GLY A 159 -3.87 -20.13 -13.55
N TYR A 160 -4.24 -18.99 -14.15
CA TYR A 160 -3.57 -17.71 -13.87
C TYR A 160 -3.83 -17.26 -12.43
N LEU A 161 -5.10 -17.31 -11.97
CA LEU A 161 -5.48 -16.88 -10.63
C LEU A 161 -4.82 -17.75 -9.56
N GLU A 162 -4.96 -19.08 -9.69
CA GLU A 162 -4.39 -20.05 -8.75
C GLU A 162 -2.85 -20.01 -8.73
N GLY A 163 -2.23 -19.84 -9.91
CA GLY A 163 -0.78 -19.83 -10.04
C GLY A 163 -0.10 -18.64 -9.36
N ASN A 164 -0.79 -17.52 -9.21
CA ASN A 164 -0.24 -16.29 -8.62
C ASN A 164 -0.69 -16.06 -7.16
N LEU A 165 -1.84 -16.60 -6.74
CA LEU A 165 -2.45 -16.31 -5.43
C LEU A 165 -1.49 -16.56 -4.26
N SER A 166 -0.84 -17.72 -4.23
CA SER A 166 0.06 -18.09 -3.13
C SER A 166 1.21 -17.10 -2.97
N GLN A 167 1.76 -16.58 -4.06
CA GLN A 167 2.87 -15.62 -3.99
C GLN A 167 2.41 -14.25 -3.50
N LEU A 168 1.23 -13.78 -3.92
CA LEU A 168 0.67 -12.51 -3.47
C LEU A 168 0.34 -12.55 -1.97
N GLU A 169 -0.28 -13.63 -1.52
CA GLU A 169 -0.54 -13.85 -0.09
C GLU A 169 0.75 -13.84 0.75
N GLN A 170 1.85 -14.41 0.24
CA GLN A 170 3.15 -14.32 0.91
C GLN A 170 3.72 -12.90 0.96
N LEU A 171 3.44 -12.05 -0.03
CA LEU A 171 3.84 -10.63 -0.01
C LEU A 171 3.04 -9.85 1.03
N ILE A 172 1.74 -10.15 1.21
CA ILE A 172 0.91 -9.58 2.29
C ILE A 172 1.51 -9.95 3.66
N ILE A 173 1.85 -11.22 3.87
CA ILE A 173 2.47 -11.70 5.11
C ILE A 173 3.78 -10.96 5.37
N LYS A 174 4.68 -10.87 4.38
CA LYS A 174 5.94 -10.10 4.51
C LYS A 174 5.67 -8.64 4.87
N GLY A 175 4.70 -8.00 4.22
CA GLY A 175 4.30 -6.63 4.51
C GLY A 175 3.86 -6.44 5.95
N GLY A 176 3.03 -7.36 6.47
CA GLY A 176 2.60 -7.36 7.87
C GLY A 176 3.75 -7.46 8.87
N PHE A 177 4.66 -8.43 8.69
CA PHE A 177 5.82 -8.60 9.56
C PHE A 177 6.79 -7.42 9.51
N ARG A 178 7.01 -6.86 8.31
CA ARG A 178 7.87 -5.67 8.12
C ARG A 178 7.24 -4.42 8.73
N LEU A 179 5.92 -4.25 8.63
CA LEU A 179 5.20 -3.16 9.29
C LEU A 179 5.34 -3.27 10.80
N ALA A 180 5.09 -4.46 11.37
CA ALA A 180 5.22 -4.68 12.80
C ALA A 180 6.63 -4.33 13.30
N HIS A 181 7.66 -4.84 12.62
CA HIS A 181 9.06 -4.55 12.94
C HIS A 181 9.40 -3.05 12.83
N LEU A 182 8.89 -2.36 11.80
CA LEU A 182 9.11 -0.92 11.63
C LEU A 182 8.42 -0.11 12.75
N LEU A 183 7.20 -0.47 13.12
CA LEU A 183 6.48 0.20 14.21
C LEU A 183 7.19 -0.03 15.55
N GLU A 184 7.64 -1.25 15.82
CA GLU A 184 8.46 -1.55 17.00
C GLU A 184 9.73 -0.70 17.02
N HIS A 185 10.45 -0.58 15.91
CA HIS A 185 11.64 0.26 15.82
C HIS A 185 11.32 1.73 16.12
N ILE A 186 10.28 2.31 15.46
CA ILE A 186 9.87 3.70 15.66
C ILE A 186 9.49 3.99 17.11
N PHE A 187 8.76 3.08 17.77
CA PHE A 187 8.20 3.33 19.11
C PHE A 187 9.05 2.79 20.28
N ASN A 188 9.94 1.83 20.05
CA ASN A 188 10.85 1.35 21.08
C ASN A 188 12.11 2.22 21.18
N GLU A 189 12.61 2.78 20.06
CA GLU A 189 13.72 3.74 20.11
C GLU A 189 13.33 5.07 20.79
N THR A 190 12.04 5.39 20.87
CA THR A 190 11.53 6.53 21.65
C THR A 190 11.58 6.37 23.18
N THR A 191 12.04 5.22 23.71
CA THR A 191 12.39 5.12 25.15
C THR A 191 13.66 5.89 25.51
N GLY A 192 14.44 6.33 24.52
CA GLY A 192 15.56 7.26 24.67
C GLY A 192 15.20 8.67 24.20
N CYS A 193 14.25 9.35 24.85
CA CYS A 193 14.06 10.78 24.60
C CYS A 193 15.32 11.55 25.08
N PRO A 194 16.04 12.30 24.21
CA PRO A 194 16.98 13.28 24.69
C PRO A 194 16.19 14.36 25.43
N GLN A 195 16.45 14.48 26.72
CA GLN A 195 15.96 15.56 27.56
C GLN A 195 16.60 16.87 27.07
N ALA A 196 16.02 17.50 26.04
CA ALA A 196 16.62 18.68 25.42
C ALA A 196 15.59 19.68 24.89
N TYR A 197 14.60 20.06 25.71
CA TYR A 197 13.93 21.38 25.58
C TYR A 197 13.47 21.94 26.94
N ALA A 198 14.22 21.69 28.03
CA ALA A 198 13.97 22.29 29.35
C ALA A 198 14.93 23.45 29.64
N GLY A 199 15.27 24.28 28.64
CA GLY A 199 16.36 25.23 28.78
C GLY A 199 16.30 26.47 27.91
N TYR A 200 15.13 27.07 27.67
CA TYR A 200 15.03 28.48 27.27
C TYR A 200 13.65 29.00 27.68
N GLY A 201 13.57 29.62 28.87
CA GLY A 201 12.28 30.14 29.33
C GLY A 201 12.24 30.79 30.70
N GLU A 202 13.34 31.15 31.34
CA GLU A 202 13.31 32.10 32.45
C GLU A 202 14.52 33.04 32.42
N SER A 203 14.41 34.08 31.60
CA SER A 203 15.07 35.36 31.87
C SER A 203 14.47 36.43 30.96
N PHE A 204 13.27 36.90 31.25
CA PHE A 204 12.84 38.28 30.94
C PHE A 204 11.50 38.49 31.64
N LEU A 205 11.55 39.16 32.80
CA LEU A 205 10.72 40.29 33.22
C LEU A 205 10.92 40.47 34.73
N ALA A 206 11.86 41.36 35.06
CA ALA A 206 11.79 42.19 36.26
C ALA A 206 10.98 43.45 35.91
#